data_AF-A0A427RPG1-F1
#
_entry.id   AF-A0A427RPG1-F1
#
_cell.length_a   1.000
_cell.length_b   1.000
_cell.length_c   1.000
_cell.angle_alpha   90.00
_cell.angle_beta   90.00
_cell.angle_gamma   90.00
#
_symmetry.space_group_name_H-M   'P 1'
#
loop_
_entity.id
_entity.type
_entity.pdbx_description
1 polymer ?
#
loop_
_entity_poly.entity_id
_entity_poly.type
_entity_poly.pdbx_seq_one_letter_code
_entity_poly.pdbx_strand_id
1 'polypeptide(L)'
;MVKKIFHTTDMSLTAALSTIKGASIGHVTVTQKEDDGYLVTFEIIYEENLQPAIDNMIEHYKANTLQLNVRSLSSQLAYCRYLFNLKTRQYHNQI
;
A
#
# COMPACT_ATOMS: atom_id res chain seq x y z
N MET A 1 -1.75 17.47 -13.92
CA MET A 1 -1.06 16.17 -14.02
C MET A 1 -2.04 15.08 -13.64
N VAL A 2 -2.15 14.03 -14.44
CA VAL A 2 -3.08 12.91 -14.21
C VAL A 2 -2.52 12.03 -13.09
N LYS A 3 -3.33 11.75 -12.08
CA LYS A 3 -2.99 10.82 -10.99
C LYS A 3 -3.50 9.43 -11.35
N LYS A 4 -2.73 8.41 -10.97
CA LYS A 4 -3.10 7.00 -11.03
C LYS A 4 -3.22 6.42 -9.63
N ILE A 5 -3.99 5.35 -9.54
CA ILE A 5 -4.26 4.63 -8.31
C ILE A 5 -3.94 3.16 -8.54
N PHE A 6 -3.13 2.59 -7.65
CA PHE A 6 -2.89 1.16 -7.57
C PHE A 6 -3.44 0.62 -6.25
N HIS A 7 -4.16 -0.50 -6.30
CA HIS A 7 -4.75 -1.16 -5.14
C HIS A 7 -4.07 -2.49 -4.86
N THR A 8 -3.77 -2.77 -3.60
CA THR A 8 -3.21 -4.07 -3.19
C THR A 8 -3.58 -4.39 -1.75
N THR A 9 -3.60 -5.67 -1.39
CA THR A 9 -3.72 -6.14 0.00
C THR A 9 -2.36 -6.39 0.65
N ASP A 10 -1.28 -6.33 -0.12
CA ASP A 10 0.07 -6.51 0.37
C ASP A 10 0.62 -5.20 0.96
N MET A 11 0.63 -5.14 2.29
CA MET A 11 1.14 -4.01 3.08
C MET A 11 2.61 -3.70 2.79
N SER A 12 3.42 -4.74 2.58
CA SER A 12 4.86 -4.60 2.33
C SER A 12 5.12 -4.03 0.94
N LEU A 13 4.35 -4.47 -0.06
CA LEU A 13 4.37 -3.88 -1.39
C LEU A 13 3.90 -2.42 -1.36
N THR A 14 2.83 -2.10 -0.63
CA THR A 14 2.37 -0.71 -0.43
C THR A 14 3.48 0.18 0.12
N ALA A 15 4.18 -0.30 1.17
CA ALA A 15 5.27 0.45 1.78
C ALA A 15 6.46 0.61 0.82
N ALA A 16 6.82 -0.43 0.08
CA ALA A 16 7.88 -0.39 -0.93
C ALA A 16 7.59 0.65 -2.01
N LEU A 17 6.39 0.60 -2.63
CA LEU A 17 5.98 1.55 -3.67
C LEU A 17 5.99 2.99 -3.17
N SER A 18 5.62 3.20 -1.91
CA SER A 18 5.57 4.53 -1.29
C SER A 18 6.95 5.09 -0.95
N THR A 19 8.03 4.34 -1.22
CA THR A 19 9.39 4.89 -1.19
C THR A 19 9.76 5.65 -2.47
N ILE A 20 9.00 5.45 -3.56
CA ILE A 20 9.20 6.18 -4.81
C ILE A 20 8.76 7.63 -4.60
N LYS A 21 9.64 8.59 -4.88
CA LYS A 21 9.33 10.01 -4.75
C LYS A 21 8.16 10.37 -5.69
N GLY A 22 7.07 10.85 -5.11
CA GLY A 22 5.84 11.20 -5.84
C GLY A 22 4.77 10.10 -5.81
N ALA A 23 5.08 8.90 -5.27
CA ALA A 23 4.08 7.95 -4.82
C ALA A 23 3.74 8.18 -3.35
N SER A 24 2.48 7.96 -2.98
CA SER A 24 1.99 8.18 -1.62
C SER A 24 0.91 7.16 -1.26
N ILE A 25 0.86 6.82 0.02
CA ILE A 25 -0.19 5.95 0.58
C ILE A 25 -1.48 6.77 0.65
N GLY A 26 -2.49 6.31 -0.07
CA GLY A 26 -3.84 6.88 -0.10
C GLY A 26 -4.74 6.28 0.99
N HIS A 27 -5.94 5.89 0.61
CA HIS A 27 -6.90 5.29 1.52
C HIS A 27 -6.57 3.82 1.85
N VAL A 28 -7.17 3.37 2.95
CA VAL A 28 -7.27 1.96 3.32
C VAL A 28 -8.74 1.63 3.48
N THR A 29 -9.18 0.58 2.80
CA THR A 29 -10.57 0.10 2.77
C THR A 29 -10.64 -1.27 3.42
N VAL A 30 -11.68 -1.51 4.21
CA VAL A 30 -11.97 -2.81 4.81
C VAL A 30 -13.29 -3.29 4.23
N THR A 31 -13.29 -4.48 3.63
CA THR A 31 -14.47 -5.10 3.03
C THR A 31 -14.77 -6.41 3.74
N GLN A 32 -16.02 -6.62 4.15
CA GLN A 32 -16.47 -7.89 4.71
C GLN A 32 -16.36 -9.01 3.67
N LYS A 33 -15.96 -10.20 4.11
CA LYS A 33 -16.04 -11.44 3.33
C LYS A 33 -17.21 -12.29 3.82
N GLU A 34 -17.65 -13.22 2.97
CA GLU A 34 -18.76 -14.14 3.29
C GLU A 34 -18.42 -15.13 4.43
N ASP A 35 -17.14 -15.32 4.75
CA ASP A 35 -16.61 -16.31 5.69
C ASP A 35 -16.27 -15.75 7.08
N ASP A 36 -17.01 -14.74 7.56
CA ASP A 36 -16.73 -13.97 8.79
C ASP A 36 -15.35 -13.27 8.82
N GLY A 37 -14.64 -13.26 7.69
CA GLY A 37 -13.39 -12.54 7.50
C GLY A 37 -13.58 -11.10 7.02
N TYR A 38 -12.48 -10.35 6.99
CA TYR A 38 -12.42 -9.07 6.28
C TYR A 38 -11.18 -9.01 5.39
N LEU A 39 -11.28 -8.26 4.29
CA LEU A 39 -10.19 -7.94 3.38
C LEU A 39 -9.78 -6.49 3.59
N VAL A 40 -8.48 -6.24 3.80
CA VAL A 40 -7.94 -4.88 3.85
C VAL A 40 -7.20 -4.57 2.56
N THR A 41 -7.62 -3.50 1.89
CA THR A 41 -7.05 -3.04 0.62
C THR A 41 -6.42 -1.66 0.82
N PHE A 42 -5.16 -1.53 0.43
CA PHE A 42 -4.39 -0.29 0.45
C PHE A 42 -4.41 0.37 -0.93
N GLU A 43 -4.45 1.70 -0.92
CA GLU A 43 -4.37 2.55 -2.10
C GLU A 43 -2.98 3.19 -2.18
N ILE A 44 -2.36 3.16 -3.35
CA ILE A 44 -1.15 3.93 -3.67
C ILE A 44 -1.49 4.91 -4.79
N ILE A 45 -1.30 6.20 -4.52
CA ILE A 45 -1.56 7.31 -5.44
C ILE A 45 -0.24 7.84 -5.95
N TYR A 46 -0.11 7.96 -7.27
CA TYR A 46 1.10 8.46 -7.92
C TYR A 46 0.77 9.23 -9.21
N GLU A 47 1.70 10.04 -9.70
CA GLU A 47 1.57 10.69 -11.00
C GLU A 47 1.73 9.68 -12.14
N GLU A 48 0.97 9.81 -13.22
CA GLU A 48 0.98 8.85 -14.33
C GLU A 48 2.36 8.61 -14.96
N ASN A 49 3.22 9.62 -15.01
CA ASN A 49 4.59 9.52 -15.49
C ASN A 49 5.46 8.56 -14.66
N LEU A 50 5.06 8.23 -13.42
CA LEU A 50 5.74 7.27 -12.55
C LEU A 50 5.36 5.82 -12.83
N GLN A 51 4.41 5.54 -13.75
CA GLN A 51 4.00 4.17 -14.07
C GLN A 51 5.18 3.21 -14.32
N PRO A 52 6.19 3.56 -15.14
CA PRO A 52 7.31 2.63 -15.38
C PRO A 52 8.11 2.31 -14.11
N ALA A 53 8.25 3.27 -13.20
CA ALA A 53 8.95 3.07 -11.93
C ALA A 53 8.13 2.19 -10.97
N ILE A 54 6.81 2.36 -10.95
CA ILE A 54 5.88 1.51 -10.20
C ILE A 54 5.95 0.07 -10.71
N ASP A 55 5.87 -0.12 -12.02
CA ASP A 55 5.88 -1.45 -12.64
C ASP A 55 7.20 -2.18 -12.37
N ASN A 56 8.35 -1.50 -12.55
CA ASN A 56 9.66 -2.06 -12.25
C ASN A 56 9.80 -2.46 -10.76
N MET A 57 9.27 -1.65 -9.84
CA MET A 57 9.32 -1.97 -8.42
C MET A 57 8.46 -3.20 -8.08
N ILE A 58 7.27 -3.33 -8.67
CA ILE A 58 6.41 -4.51 -8.51
C ILE A 58 7.13 -5.76 -9.03
N GLU A 59 7.80 -5.66 -10.18
CA GLU A 59 8.56 -6.77 -10.76
C GLU A 59 9.68 -7.23 -9.84
N HIS A 60 10.55 -6.30 -9.40
CA HIS A 60 11.65 -6.61 -8.48
C HIS A 60 11.16 -7.12 -7.11
N TYR A 61 10.04 -6.59 -6.62
CA TYR A 61 9.42 -7.07 -5.39
C TYR A 61 8.98 -8.53 -5.53
N LYS A 62 8.28 -8.88 -6.61
CA LYS A 62 7.84 -10.26 -6.89
C LYS A 62 9.01 -11.22 -7.13
N ALA A 63 10.10 -10.72 -7.71
CA ALA A 63 11.32 -11.50 -7.95
C ALA A 63 12.19 -11.69 -6.69
N ASN A 64 11.83 -11.08 -5.55
CA ASN A 64 12.65 -11.05 -4.32
C ASN A 64 14.06 -10.46 -4.54
N THR A 65 14.24 -9.60 -5.53
CA THR A 65 15.52 -8.94 -5.85
C THR A 65 15.57 -7.48 -5.41
N LEU A 66 14.47 -6.96 -4.84
CA LEU A 66 14.32 -5.57 -4.48
C LEU A 66 15.26 -5.16 -3.33
N GLN A 67 16.06 -4.12 -3.56
CA GLN A 67 16.87 -3.47 -2.53
C GLN A 67 16.35 -2.04 -2.29
N LEU A 68 15.92 -1.77 -1.05
CA LEU A 68 15.41 -0.47 -0.64
C LEU A 68 16.18 0.11 0.54
N ASN A 69 16.14 1.44 0.68
CA ASN A 69 16.63 2.10 1.88
C ASN A 69 15.79 1.67 3.09
N VAL A 70 16.43 1.00 4.06
CA VAL A 70 15.77 0.43 5.24
C VAL A 70 15.03 1.49 6.07
N ARG A 71 15.57 2.70 6.19
CA ARG A 71 14.94 3.77 6.96
C ARG A 71 13.64 4.23 6.31
N SER A 72 13.67 4.46 4.99
CA SER A 72 12.47 4.85 4.23
C SER A 72 11.40 3.76 4.31
N LEU A 73 11.78 2.52 4.01
CA LEU A 73 10.87 1.38 4.04
C LEU A 73 10.26 1.18 5.43
N SER A 74 11.06 1.25 6.50
CA SER A 74 10.57 1.09 7.88
C SER A 74 9.54 2.17 8.25
N SER A 75 9.76 3.41 7.82
CA SER A 75 8.81 4.50 8.05
C SER A 75 7.49 4.26 7.32
N GLN A 76 7.54 3.82 6.06
CA GLN A 76 6.32 3.54 5.28
C GLN A 76 5.57 2.33 5.84
N LEU A 77 6.28 1.27 6.26
CA LEU A 77 5.67 0.10 6.90
C LEU A 77 4.96 0.47 8.21
N ALA A 78 5.60 1.29 9.05
CA ALA A 78 5.00 1.77 10.28
C ALA A 78 3.69 2.55 10.01
N TYR A 79 3.70 3.38 8.97
CA TYR A 79 2.52 4.12 8.56
C TYR A 79 1.40 3.22 8.00
N CYS A 80 1.72 2.26 7.13
CA CYS A 80 0.76 1.26 6.65
C CYS A 80 0.11 0.49 7.81
N ARG A 81 0.91 0.07 8.79
CA ARG A 81 0.42 -0.66 9.98
C ARG A 81 -0.48 0.20 10.84
N TYR A 82 -0.15 1.48 11.02
CA TYR A 82 -1.01 2.43 11.70
C TYR A 82 -2.38 2.55 11.00
N LEU A 83 -2.39 2.76 9.68
CA LEU A 83 -3.62 2.88 8.90
C LEU A 83 -4.46 1.60 8.94
N PHE A 84 -3.83 0.44 8.82
CA PHE A 84 -4.48 -0.87 8.96
C PHE A 84 -5.20 -0.99 10.30
N ASN A 85 -4.50 -0.73 11.41
CA ASN A 85 -5.07 -0.83 12.76
C ASN A 85 -6.20 0.17 12.97
N LEU A 86 -6.05 1.39 12.46
CA LEU A 86 -7.07 2.42 12.55
C LEU A 86 -8.35 1.98 11.82
N LYS A 87 -8.21 1.54 10.56
CA LYS A 87 -9.35 1.16 9.72
C LYS A 87 -10.04 -0.11 10.17
N THR A 88 -9.29 -1.12 10.57
CA THR A 88 -9.88 -2.34 11.14
C THR A 88 -10.63 -2.04 12.43
N ARG A 89 -10.11 -1.22 13.34
CA ARG A 89 -10.86 -0.80 14.54
C ARG A 89 -12.13 -0.02 14.20
N GLN A 90 -12.06 0.91 13.23
CA GLN A 90 -13.25 1.63 12.77
C GLN A 90 -14.32 0.68 12.24
N TYR A 91 -13.93 -0.33 11.47
CA TYR A 91 -14.83 -1.36 10.95
C TYR A 91 -15.46 -2.19 12.09
N HIS A 92 -14.67 -2.66 13.06
CA HIS A 92 -15.21 -3.44 14.20
C HIS A 92 -16.17 -2.63 15.09
N ASN A 93 -15.97 -1.32 15.24
CA ASN A 93 -16.85 -0.47 16.03
C ASN A 93 -18.14 -0.05 15.30
N GLN A 94 -18.27 -0.39 14.00
CA GLN A 94 -19.46 -0.12 13.18
C GLN A 94 -20.42 -1.31 13.10
N ILE A 95 -19.97 -2.49 13.56
CA ILE A 95 -20.75 -3.73 13.68
C ILE A 95 -21.28 -3.83 15.10
#